data_AF-A0A6L3VDH9-F1
#
_entry.id   AF-A0A6L3VDH9-F1
#
_cell.length_a   1.000
_cell.length_b   1.000
_cell.length_c   1.000
_cell.angle_alpha   90.00
_cell.angle_beta   90.00
_cell.angle_gamma   90.00
#
_symmetry.space_group_name_H-M   'P 1'
#
loop_
_entity.id
_entity.type
_entity.pdbx_description
1 polymer ?
#
loop_
_entity_poly.entity_id
_entity_poly.type
_entity_poly.pdbx_seq_one_letter_code
_entity_poly.pdbx_strand_id
1 'polypeptide(L)'
;MIRQFCNIMYLLLIEIIFGAYGLLFLYSIEKKEVPLFSYFAFVMFGSISFSLLLLKFREKAKLLFLIFILPILYFLGKWLGFDPFANLLIALLIFWRTLSHFNEQDKQNEGKWILFTILTGIFLIYFSGLTSEKNMKLIGAIMILQVGFIIIGGFFHRWLDMNVKIRHKKQFFLPLLAIVSGISVIGFILALGMKLYEKLFFSFLSVIVAIIAFISSPFFNWAENQDWSEKVAFLNNDQVLQEETADPDVLEGLGRQAAIDPAIIGAIVLVVSSIFIFIYIYKRYKMKRAEDSIERNSAFSTESFSLSRDGLFFQKDTMKPSADSIRKEIYTFEKFAKKRKLGRFPFETLSDWFKRIEISDYNEINTIYEKLRYGLIPYTDNELKLVKEKLQLKKQELREKERELIRHKNN
;
A
#
# COMPACT_ATOMS: atom_id res chain seq x y z
N MET A 1 16.73 -0.35 17.99
CA MET A 1 16.44 1.10 18.07
C MET A 1 16.70 1.80 16.73
N ILE A 2 17.93 1.79 16.20
CA ILE A 2 18.25 2.45 14.90
C ILE A 2 17.41 1.91 13.74
N ARG A 3 17.28 0.58 13.60
CA ARG A 3 16.46 -0.05 12.55
C ARG A 3 14.98 0.37 12.59
N GLN A 4 14.41 0.39 13.80
CA GLN A 4 13.02 0.80 14.02
C GLN A 4 12.81 2.27 13.66
N PHE A 5 13.75 3.14 14.04
CA PHE A 5 13.73 4.55 13.65
C PHE A 5 13.80 4.71 12.13
N CYS A 6 14.73 4.02 11.45
CA CYS A 6 14.88 4.09 10.00
C CYS A 6 13.61 3.62 9.26
N ASN A 7 12.94 2.57 9.74
CA ASN A 7 11.69 2.09 9.14
C ASN A 7 10.57 3.13 9.26
N ILE A 8 10.37 3.69 10.45
CA ILE A 8 9.36 4.72 10.70
C ILE A 8 9.65 5.97 9.85
N MET A 9 10.92 6.39 9.76
CA MET A 9 11.32 7.53 8.94
C MET A 9 11.11 7.29 7.44
N TYR A 10 11.40 6.08 6.95
CA TYR A 10 11.16 5.72 5.56
C TYR A 10 9.68 5.82 5.19
N LEU A 11 8.80 5.22 6.00
CA LEU A 11 7.35 5.25 5.77
C LEU A 11 6.79 6.67 5.89
N LEU A 12 7.26 7.46 6.86
CA LEU A 12 6.84 8.85 7.00
C LEU A 12 7.30 9.69 5.80
N LEU A 13 8.53 9.53 5.32
CA LEU A 13 9.03 10.29 4.17
C LEU A 13 8.17 10.09 2.91
N ILE A 14 7.76 8.85 2.62
CA ILE A 14 6.83 8.56 1.51
C ILE A 14 5.55 9.39 1.64
N GLU A 15 5.03 9.50 2.86
CA GLU A 15 3.76 10.18 3.11
C GLU A 15 3.91 11.69 3.17
N ILE A 16 5.06 12.20 3.60
CA ILE A 16 5.37 13.62 3.57
C ILE A 16 5.44 14.11 2.12
N ILE A 17 6.14 13.35 1.26
CA ILE A 17 6.20 13.64 -0.18
C ILE A 17 4.81 13.52 -0.80
N PHE A 18 4.01 12.51 -0.42
CA PHE A 18 2.63 12.43 -0.87
C PHE A 18 1.76 13.60 -0.36
N GLY A 19 1.95 14.04 0.87
CA GLY A 19 1.24 15.18 1.46
C GLY A 19 1.50 16.50 0.72
N ALA A 20 2.66 16.62 0.05
CA ALA A 20 2.97 17.77 -0.79
C ALA A 20 1.95 17.95 -1.94
N TYR A 21 1.35 16.87 -2.46
CA TYR A 21 0.28 16.95 -3.46
C TYR A 21 -0.95 17.69 -2.95
N GLY A 22 -1.34 17.46 -1.69
CA GLY A 22 -2.48 18.14 -1.08
C GLY A 22 -2.22 19.64 -0.92
N LEU A 23 -1.00 20.01 -0.50
CA LEU A 23 -0.59 21.41 -0.41
C LEU A 23 -0.54 22.09 -1.77
N LEU A 24 -0.02 21.39 -2.78
CA LEU A 24 0.02 21.89 -4.15
C LEU A 24 -1.36 22.14 -4.72
N PHE A 25 -2.30 21.24 -4.45
CA PHE A 25 -3.69 21.44 -4.84
C PHE A 25 -4.29 22.71 -4.22
N LEU A 26 -4.16 22.87 -2.90
CA LEU A 26 -4.71 24.02 -2.17
C LEU A 26 -4.12 25.35 -2.67
N TYR A 27 -2.80 25.43 -2.81
CA TYR A 27 -2.14 26.65 -3.28
C TYR A 27 -2.35 26.92 -4.78
N SER A 28 -2.58 25.88 -5.58
CA SER A 28 -2.92 26.05 -7.00
C SER A 28 -4.30 26.71 -7.16
N ILE A 29 -5.23 26.48 -6.24
CA ILE A 29 -6.53 27.18 -6.21
C ILE A 29 -6.33 28.66 -5.86
N GLU A 30 -5.46 28.95 -4.90
CA GLU A 30 -5.16 30.33 -4.48
C GLU A 30 -4.20 31.08 -5.42
N LYS A 31 -3.70 30.43 -6.48
CA LYS A 31 -2.69 30.96 -7.41
C LYS A 31 -1.40 31.45 -6.71
N LYS A 32 -1.07 30.86 -5.56
CA LYS A 32 0.16 31.19 -4.80
C LYS A 32 1.25 30.17 -5.05
N GLU A 33 2.50 30.60 -4.95
CA GLU A 33 3.64 29.68 -5.00
C GLU A 33 3.72 28.86 -3.71
N VAL A 34 3.99 27.55 -3.85
CA VAL A 34 4.11 26.65 -2.70
C VAL A 34 5.54 26.67 -2.19
N PRO A 35 5.77 27.02 -0.92
CA PRO A 35 7.10 26.94 -0.33
C PRO A 35 7.41 25.47 0.04
N LEU A 36 7.60 24.62 -0.97
CA LEU A 36 7.82 23.18 -0.80
C LEU A 36 8.99 22.86 0.12
N PHE A 37 10.10 23.61 -0.03
CA PHE A 37 11.28 23.43 0.81
C PHE A 37 10.94 23.67 2.28
N SER A 38 10.24 24.76 2.58
CA SER A 38 9.75 25.08 3.93
C SER A 38 8.83 24.00 4.46
N TYR A 39 7.93 23.48 3.62
CA TYR A 39 7.04 22.37 3.99
C TYR A 39 7.84 21.10 4.36
N PHE A 40 8.76 20.67 3.50
CA PHE A 40 9.56 19.48 3.76
C PHE A 40 10.39 19.63 5.03
N ALA A 41 11.08 20.76 5.20
CA ALA A 41 11.86 21.04 6.40
C ALA A 41 11.00 21.02 7.66
N PHE A 42 9.83 21.66 7.61
CA PHE A 42 8.88 21.75 8.71
C PHE A 42 8.35 20.37 9.15
N VAL A 43 7.84 19.59 8.20
CA VAL A 43 7.25 18.28 8.49
C VAL A 43 8.30 17.25 8.88
N MET A 44 9.49 17.30 8.26
CA MET A 44 10.62 16.45 8.65
C MET A 44 11.08 16.74 10.06
N PHE A 45 11.25 18.01 10.42
CA PHE A 45 11.64 18.42 11.78
C PHE A 45 10.64 17.91 12.82
N GLY A 46 9.34 18.14 12.61
CA GLY A 46 8.30 17.66 13.52
C GLY A 46 8.27 16.13 13.65
N SER A 47 8.39 15.42 12.53
CA SER A 47 8.36 13.95 12.48
C SER A 47 9.58 13.31 13.15
N ILE A 48 10.78 13.86 12.92
CA ILE A 48 12.02 13.39 13.55
C ILE A 48 11.97 13.65 15.05
N SER A 49 11.67 14.89 15.47
CA SER A 49 11.62 15.25 16.89
C SER A 49 10.61 14.41 17.65
N PHE A 50 9.42 14.17 17.07
CA PHE A 50 8.41 13.35 17.72
C PHE A 50 8.78 11.88 17.78
N SER A 51 9.40 11.35 16.71
CA SER A 51 9.88 9.96 16.70
C SER A 51 10.98 9.72 17.73
N LEU A 52 11.89 10.68 17.92
CA LEU A 52 12.92 10.62 18.97
C LEU A 52 12.29 10.63 20.37
N LEU A 53 11.27 11.46 20.59
CA LEU A 53 10.50 11.47 21.84
C LEU A 53 9.80 10.13 22.11
N LEU A 54 9.17 9.54 21.10
CA LEU A 54 8.53 8.22 21.19
C LEU A 54 9.52 7.11 21.54
N LEU A 55 10.71 7.12 20.92
CA LEU A 55 11.77 6.15 21.23
C LEU A 55 12.29 6.29 22.66
N LYS A 56 12.41 7.51 23.19
CA LYS A 56 13.00 7.78 24.51
C LYS A 56 11.99 7.64 25.65
N PHE A 57 10.76 8.13 25.48
CA PHE A 57 9.77 8.28 26.56
C PHE A 57 8.48 7.47 26.36
N ARG A 58 8.35 6.76 25.23
CA ARG A 58 7.22 5.87 24.90
C ARG A 58 5.85 6.53 25.14
N GLU A 59 5.13 6.15 26.20
CA GLU A 59 3.77 6.63 26.47
C GLU A 59 3.71 8.12 26.85
N LYS A 60 4.73 8.63 27.55
CA LYS A 60 4.80 10.05 27.91
C LYS A 60 5.07 10.96 26.70
N ALA A 61 5.53 10.39 25.58
CA ALA A 61 5.84 11.15 24.37
C ALA A 61 4.60 11.85 23.78
N LYS A 62 3.40 11.27 23.93
CA LYS A 62 2.16 11.87 23.43
C LYS A 62 1.87 13.22 24.12
N LEU A 63 2.02 13.24 25.43
CA LEU A 63 1.82 14.45 26.24
C LEU A 63 2.96 15.45 26.00
N LEU A 64 4.21 14.97 25.92
CA LEU A 64 5.36 15.83 25.58
C LEU A 64 5.25 16.46 24.19
N PHE A 65 4.66 15.78 23.22
CA PHE A 65 4.38 16.35 21.91
C PHE A 65 3.43 17.55 22.02
N LEU A 66 2.33 17.39 22.74
CA LEU A 66 1.31 18.45 22.90
C LEU A 66 1.86 19.66 23.66
N ILE A 67 2.70 19.45 24.67
CA ILE A 67 3.25 20.55 25.48
C ILE A 67 4.43 21.24 24.80
N PHE A 68 5.32 20.51 24.15
CA PHE A 68 6.57 21.07 23.62
C PHE A 68 6.58 21.17 22.09
N ILE A 69 6.31 20.08 21.37
CA ILE A 69 6.43 20.08 19.90
C ILE A 69 5.34 20.91 19.25
N LEU A 70 4.09 20.77 19.69
CA LEU A 70 2.96 21.45 19.04
C LEU A 70 3.10 22.99 19.10
N PRO A 71 3.45 23.64 20.23
CA PRO A 71 3.73 25.07 20.24
C PRO A 71 4.91 25.46 19.36
N ILE A 72 6.01 24.68 19.39
CA ILE A 72 7.18 24.94 18.56
C ILE A 72 6.81 24.89 17.07
N LEU A 73 6.06 23.86 16.64
CA LEU A 73 5.56 23.74 15.28
C LEU A 73 4.60 24.89 14.92
N TYR A 74 3.74 25.30 15.85
CA TYR A 74 2.85 26.43 15.62
C TYR A 74 3.63 27.74 15.34
N PHE A 75 4.60 28.08 16.18
CA PHE A 75 5.43 29.27 15.99
C PHE A 75 6.32 29.16 14.74
N LEU A 76 6.92 28.00 14.50
CA LEU A 76 7.78 27.76 13.35
C LEU A 76 7.00 27.85 12.04
N GLY A 77 5.80 27.26 11.98
CA GLY A 77 4.96 27.33 10.79
C GLY A 77 4.46 28.74 10.50
N LYS A 78 4.13 29.53 11.54
CA LYS A 78 3.80 30.95 11.39
C LYS A 78 4.99 31.75 10.84
N TRP A 79 6.20 31.47 11.33
CA TRP A 79 7.42 32.11 10.84
C TRP A 79 7.73 31.76 9.38
N LEU A 80 7.43 30.52 8.96
CA LEU A 80 7.54 30.07 7.57
C LEU A 80 6.41 30.59 6.65
N GLY A 81 5.45 31.36 7.19
CA GLY A 81 4.35 31.97 6.43
C GLY A 81 3.20 31.01 6.12
N PHE A 82 3.10 29.88 6.83
CA PHE A 82 1.93 29.00 6.70
C PHE A 82 0.72 29.61 7.41
N ASP A 83 -0.45 29.44 6.80
CA ASP A 83 -1.71 29.79 7.42
C ASP A 83 -1.88 29.06 8.77
N PRO A 84 -2.35 29.73 9.85
CA PRO A 84 -2.47 29.11 11.17
C PRO A 84 -3.31 27.83 11.18
N PHE A 85 -4.35 27.74 10.36
CA PHE A 85 -5.20 26.55 10.26
C PHE A 85 -4.46 25.42 9.54
N ALA A 86 -3.82 25.70 8.41
CA ALA A 86 -3.00 24.72 7.69
C ALA A 86 -1.87 24.17 8.57
N ASN A 87 -1.21 25.05 9.34
CA ASN A 87 -0.15 24.70 10.26
C ASN A 87 -0.64 23.73 11.37
N LEU A 88 -1.78 24.03 11.99
CA LEU A 88 -2.37 23.16 13.00
C LEU A 88 -2.77 21.79 12.42
N LEU A 89 -3.31 21.78 11.20
CA LEU A 89 -3.67 20.55 10.50
C LEU A 89 -2.43 19.68 10.21
N ILE A 90 -1.34 20.29 9.70
CA ILE A 90 -0.07 19.59 9.46
C ILE A 90 0.51 19.06 10.78
N ALA A 91 0.49 19.83 11.87
CA ALA A 91 0.98 19.36 13.16
C ALA A 91 0.16 18.17 13.70
N LEU A 92 -1.17 18.19 13.52
CA LEU A 92 -2.04 17.07 13.89
C LEU A 92 -1.78 15.84 13.00
N LEU A 93 -1.55 16.04 11.70
CA LEU A 93 -1.14 14.96 10.79
C LEU A 93 0.18 14.33 11.23
N ILE A 94 1.20 15.13 11.58
CA ILE A 94 2.47 14.62 12.12
C ILE A 94 2.20 13.78 13.38
N PHE A 95 1.43 14.31 14.32
CA PHE A 95 1.09 13.59 15.56
C PHE A 95 0.44 12.24 15.28
N TRP A 96 -0.66 12.24 14.52
CA TRP A 96 -1.42 11.03 14.25
C TRP A 96 -0.59 10.02 13.47
N ARG A 97 0.11 10.49 12.44
CA ARG A 97 0.79 9.60 11.50
C ARG A 97 2.06 9.00 12.07
N THR A 98 2.90 9.78 12.75
CA THR A 98 4.07 9.24 13.43
C THR A 98 3.66 8.23 14.51
N LEU A 99 2.59 8.48 15.26
CA LEU A 99 2.08 7.54 16.25
C LEU A 99 1.56 6.25 15.61
N SER A 100 0.84 6.35 14.48
CA SER A 100 0.34 5.20 13.73
C SER A 100 1.46 4.28 13.27
N HIS A 101 2.52 4.82 12.66
CA HIS A 101 3.67 4.03 12.19
C HIS A 101 4.52 3.48 13.33
N PHE A 102 4.60 4.19 14.46
CA PHE A 102 5.29 3.70 15.63
C PHE A 102 4.62 2.44 16.22
N ASN A 103 3.28 2.40 16.20
CA ASN A 103 2.48 1.30 16.73
C ASN A 103 2.29 0.15 15.72
N GLU A 104 2.15 0.45 14.42
CA GLU A 104 1.95 -0.54 13.36
C GLU A 104 3.20 -0.69 12.48
N GLN A 105 4.19 -1.47 12.95
CA GLN A 105 5.54 -1.48 12.36
C GLN A 105 5.69 -2.25 11.04
N ASP A 106 4.68 -3.00 10.59
CA ASP A 106 4.83 -3.97 9.48
C ASP A 106 3.75 -3.91 8.39
N LYS A 107 2.89 -2.89 8.34
CA LYS A 107 1.95 -2.74 7.22
C LYS A 107 2.63 -2.08 6.02
N GLN A 108 3.53 -2.82 5.36
CA GLN A 108 4.13 -2.39 4.10
C GLN A 108 3.06 -2.32 3.00
N ASN A 109 2.66 -1.11 2.67
CA ASN A 109 1.69 -0.81 1.60
C ASN A 109 2.34 0.02 0.48
N GLU A 110 3.65 -0.16 0.24
CA GLU A 110 4.42 0.58 -0.78
C GLU A 110 3.72 0.59 -2.15
N GLY A 111 3.19 -0.55 -2.59
CA GLY A 111 2.45 -0.65 -3.85
C GLY A 111 1.17 0.20 -3.89
N LYS A 112 0.49 0.37 -2.75
CA LYS A 112 -0.68 1.28 -2.67
C LYS A 112 -0.23 2.73 -2.77
N TRP A 113 0.87 3.10 -2.11
CA TRP A 113 1.43 4.46 -2.19
C TRP A 113 1.86 4.82 -3.61
N ILE A 114 2.50 3.89 -4.34
CA ILE A 114 2.82 4.10 -5.76
C ILE A 114 1.55 4.33 -6.56
N LEU A 115 0.55 3.47 -6.42
CA LEU A 115 -0.72 3.59 -7.14
C LEU A 115 -1.43 4.92 -6.83
N PHE A 116 -1.53 5.30 -5.55
CA PHE A 116 -2.13 6.57 -5.15
C PHE A 116 -1.35 7.77 -5.68
N THR A 117 -0.01 7.70 -5.67
CA THR A 117 0.84 8.76 -6.23
C THR A 117 0.59 8.93 -7.72
N ILE A 118 0.52 7.83 -8.47
CA ILE A 118 0.28 7.88 -9.92
C ILE A 118 -1.11 8.45 -10.21
N LEU A 119 -2.15 7.92 -9.57
CA LEU A 119 -3.53 8.38 -9.79
C LEU A 119 -3.72 9.84 -9.40
N THR A 120 -3.29 10.23 -8.19
CA THR A 120 -3.41 11.59 -7.69
C THR A 120 -2.54 12.55 -8.50
N GLY A 121 -1.33 12.12 -8.88
CA GLY A 121 -0.42 12.91 -9.68
C GLY A 121 -0.95 13.19 -11.09
N ILE A 122 -1.50 12.18 -11.79
CA ILE A 122 -2.16 12.38 -13.10
C ILE A 122 -3.33 13.36 -12.98
N PHE A 123 -4.17 13.18 -11.96
CA PHE A 123 -5.29 14.09 -11.67
C PHE A 123 -4.82 15.53 -11.48
N LEU A 124 -3.77 15.74 -10.68
CA LEU A 124 -3.22 17.06 -10.39
C LEU A 124 -2.47 17.66 -11.58
N ILE A 125 -1.79 16.86 -12.40
CA ILE A 125 -1.15 17.33 -13.65
C ILE A 125 -2.22 17.89 -14.58
N TYR A 126 -3.34 17.19 -14.75
CA TYR A 126 -4.44 17.67 -15.58
C TYR A 126 -4.98 19.02 -15.06
N PHE A 127 -5.29 19.12 -13.76
CA PHE A 127 -5.84 20.35 -13.17
C PHE A 127 -4.82 21.51 -13.14
N SER A 128 -3.55 21.20 -12.88
CA SER A 128 -2.49 22.21 -12.90
C SER A 128 -2.15 22.68 -14.31
N GLY A 129 -2.28 21.83 -15.32
CA GLY A 129 -2.13 22.22 -16.74
C GLY A 129 -3.13 23.29 -17.17
N LEU A 130 -4.31 23.34 -16.53
CA LEU A 130 -5.31 24.38 -16.77
C LEU A 130 -4.99 25.73 -16.09
N THR A 131 -4.08 25.74 -15.10
CA THR A 131 -3.82 26.92 -14.26
C THR A 131 -2.41 27.48 -14.39
N SER A 132 -1.38 26.63 -14.39
CA SER A 132 0.02 27.04 -14.49
C SER A 132 0.95 25.92 -14.96
N GLU A 133 1.72 26.17 -16.01
CA GLU A 133 2.78 25.27 -16.48
C GLU A 133 3.85 24.98 -15.41
N LYS A 134 4.14 25.96 -14.53
CA LYS A 134 5.13 25.81 -13.47
C LYS A 134 4.68 24.74 -12.45
N ASN A 135 3.41 24.77 -12.05
CA ASN A 135 2.83 23.78 -11.14
C ASN A 135 2.80 22.39 -11.79
N MET A 136 2.48 22.31 -13.08
CA MET A 136 2.50 21.06 -13.83
C MET A 136 3.88 20.38 -13.80
N LYS A 137 4.95 21.13 -14.12
CA LYS A 137 6.33 20.62 -14.07
C LYS A 137 6.73 20.17 -12.67
N LEU A 138 6.30 20.92 -11.66
CA LEU A 138 6.65 20.68 -10.27
C LEU A 138 5.90 19.48 -9.67
N ILE A 139 4.63 19.25 -10.03
CA ILE A 139 3.89 18.03 -9.69
C ILE A 139 4.56 16.82 -10.35
N GLY A 140 4.90 16.91 -11.64
CA GLY A 140 5.64 15.85 -12.33
C GLY A 140 6.97 15.51 -11.66
N ALA A 141 7.73 16.53 -11.22
CA ALA A 141 8.97 16.34 -10.48
C ALA A 141 8.75 15.60 -9.15
N ILE A 142 7.69 15.93 -8.40
CA ILE A 142 7.36 15.23 -7.14
C ILE A 142 6.92 13.78 -7.41
N MET A 143 6.23 13.49 -8.52
CA MET A 143 5.89 12.11 -8.90
C MET A 143 7.14 11.27 -9.13
N ILE A 144 8.08 11.80 -9.91
CA ILE A 144 9.36 11.13 -10.16
C ILE A 144 10.13 10.98 -8.85
N LEU A 145 10.19 12.03 -8.02
CA LEU A 145 10.84 12.00 -6.72
C LEU A 145 10.24 10.92 -5.81
N GLN A 146 8.91 10.82 -5.74
CA GLN A 146 8.19 9.85 -4.91
C GLN A 146 8.45 8.41 -5.36
N VAL A 147 8.34 8.13 -6.67
CA VAL A 147 8.62 6.79 -7.22
C VAL A 147 10.09 6.43 -6.99
N GLY A 148 11.01 7.36 -7.28
CA GLY A 148 12.44 7.19 -7.02
C GLY A 148 12.72 6.92 -5.55
N PHE A 149 12.11 7.69 -4.65
CA PHE A 149 12.25 7.52 -3.20
C PHE A 149 11.72 6.16 -2.72
N ILE A 150 10.59 5.69 -3.24
CA ILE A 150 10.05 4.37 -2.88
C ILE A 150 10.99 3.25 -3.34
N ILE A 151 11.46 3.29 -4.59
CA ILE A 151 12.37 2.27 -5.15
C ILE A 151 13.71 2.27 -4.39
N ILE A 152 14.34 3.44 -4.27
CA ILE A 152 15.65 3.59 -3.64
C ILE A 152 15.55 3.33 -2.14
N GLY A 153 14.57 3.93 -1.45
CA GLY A 153 14.37 3.76 -0.03
C GLY A 153 13.96 2.33 0.34
N GLY A 154 13.12 1.68 -0.47
CA GLY A 154 12.75 0.27 -0.28
C GLY A 154 13.96 -0.65 -0.47
N PHE A 155 14.85 -0.32 -1.42
CA PHE A 155 16.13 -1.00 -1.55
C PHE A 155 17.02 -0.80 -0.33
N PHE A 156 17.22 0.44 0.12
CA PHE A 156 18.04 0.74 1.30
C PHE A 156 17.50 0.05 2.55
N HIS A 157 16.18 0.03 2.72
CA HIS A 157 15.51 -0.68 3.80
C HIS A 157 15.86 -2.17 3.79
N ARG A 158 15.67 -2.85 2.65
CA ARG A 158 16.06 -4.27 2.49
C ARG A 158 17.56 -4.49 2.67
N TRP A 159 18.38 -3.56 2.21
CA TRP A 159 19.84 -3.64 2.33
C TRP A 159 20.34 -3.50 3.76
N LEU A 160 19.71 -2.63 4.56
CA LEU A 160 19.98 -2.48 6.00
C LEU A 160 19.49 -3.70 6.79
N ASP A 161 18.43 -4.36 6.33
CA ASP A 161 17.86 -5.54 6.95
C ASP A 161 18.67 -6.82 6.70
N MET A 162 19.51 -6.85 5.65
CA MET A 162 20.38 -7.99 5.36
C MET A 162 21.54 -8.10 6.35
N ASN A 163 21.46 -9.10 7.23
CA ASN A 163 22.50 -9.46 8.20
C ASN A 163 23.66 -10.30 7.58
N VAL A 164 23.87 -10.21 6.26
CA VAL A 164 24.80 -11.06 5.50
C VAL A 164 26.18 -10.39 5.37
N LYS A 165 27.26 -11.21 5.42
CA LYS A 165 28.65 -10.79 5.19
C LYS A 165 28.76 -9.89 3.94
N ILE A 166 29.58 -8.83 4.05
CA ILE A 166 29.76 -7.74 3.07
C ILE A 166 29.94 -8.21 1.61
N ARG A 167 30.51 -9.41 1.40
CA ARG A 167 30.77 -9.99 0.07
C ARG A 167 29.51 -10.25 -0.77
N HIS A 168 28.37 -10.56 -0.14
CA HIS A 168 27.09 -10.78 -0.86
C HIS A 168 26.26 -9.50 -1.05
N LYS A 169 26.62 -8.38 -0.41
CA LYS A 169 25.92 -7.10 -0.58
C LYS A 169 26.09 -6.52 -1.98
N LYS A 170 27.22 -6.80 -2.66
CA LYS A 170 27.46 -6.37 -4.05
C LYS A 170 26.49 -7.04 -5.04
N GLN A 171 26.11 -8.30 -4.83
CA GLN A 171 25.15 -9.01 -5.67
C GLN A 171 23.74 -8.43 -5.58
N PHE A 172 23.40 -7.79 -4.46
CA PHE A 172 22.12 -7.11 -4.28
C PHE A 172 22.07 -5.73 -4.97
N PHE A 173 23.20 -5.04 -5.05
CA PHE A 173 23.29 -3.71 -5.65
C PHE A 173 23.22 -3.74 -7.20
N LEU A 174 23.73 -4.81 -7.83
CA LEU A 174 23.70 -4.95 -9.30
C LEU A 174 22.27 -4.90 -9.89
N PRO A 175 21.28 -5.66 -9.37
CA PRO A 175 19.91 -5.57 -9.84
C PRO A 175 19.29 -4.17 -9.71
N LEU A 176 19.55 -3.47 -8.61
CA LEU A 176 19.08 -2.09 -8.44
C LEU A 176 19.68 -1.19 -9.51
N LEU A 177 21.01 -1.26 -9.68
CA LEU A 177 21.71 -0.45 -10.65
C LEU A 177 21.25 -0.74 -12.08
N ALA A 178 20.95 -2.01 -12.41
CA ALA A 178 20.38 -2.41 -13.68
C ALA A 178 18.95 -1.88 -13.89
N ILE A 179 18.10 -1.86 -12.86
CA ILE A 179 16.75 -1.29 -12.96
C ILE A 179 16.82 0.23 -13.13
N VAL A 180 17.62 0.91 -12.31
CA VAL A 180 17.78 2.38 -12.36
C VAL A 180 18.41 2.80 -13.69
N SER A 181 19.44 2.10 -14.16
CA SER A 181 20.04 2.38 -15.46
C SER A 181 19.08 2.07 -16.60
N GLY A 182 18.33 0.96 -16.54
CA GLY A 182 17.31 0.62 -17.52
C GLY A 182 16.23 1.69 -17.64
N ILE A 183 15.66 2.14 -16.51
CA ILE A 183 14.66 3.23 -16.49
C ILE A 183 15.27 4.53 -17.03
N SER A 184 16.51 4.85 -16.66
CA SER A 184 17.19 6.06 -17.12
C SER A 184 17.46 6.03 -18.63
N VAL A 185 17.88 4.88 -19.18
CA VAL A 185 18.09 4.69 -20.62
C VAL A 185 16.78 4.80 -21.38
N ILE A 186 15.71 4.15 -20.90
CA ILE A 186 14.37 4.28 -21.49
C ILE A 186 13.90 5.74 -21.46
N GLY A 187 14.05 6.41 -20.31
CA GLY A 187 13.71 7.83 -20.17
C GLY A 187 14.50 8.73 -21.10
N PHE A 188 15.79 8.46 -21.29
CA PHE A 188 16.65 9.19 -22.22
C PHE A 188 16.26 8.98 -23.68
N ILE A 189 15.97 7.73 -24.08
CA ILE A 189 15.47 7.40 -25.43
C ILE A 189 14.14 8.11 -25.69
N LEU A 190 13.20 8.07 -24.72
CA LEU A 190 11.93 8.78 -24.82
C LEU A 190 12.14 10.30 -24.92
N ALA A 191 13.04 10.87 -24.13
CA ALA A 191 13.34 12.31 -24.16
C ALA A 191 13.91 12.75 -25.52
N LEU A 192 14.83 11.97 -26.11
CA LEU A 192 15.33 12.24 -27.46
C LEU A 192 14.24 12.05 -28.53
N GLY A 193 13.39 11.04 -28.33
CA GLY A 193 12.26 10.73 -29.21
C GLY A 193 11.07 11.69 -29.09
N MET A 194 11.03 12.58 -28.09
CA MET A 194 9.89 13.47 -27.80
C MET A 194 9.41 14.23 -29.04
N LYS A 195 10.33 14.81 -29.83
CA LYS A 195 9.98 15.53 -31.06
C LYS A 195 9.33 14.62 -32.12
N LEU A 196 9.76 13.36 -32.20
CA LEU A 196 9.18 12.38 -33.10
C LEU A 196 7.79 11.95 -32.60
N TYR A 197 7.63 11.73 -31.29
CA TYR A 197 6.35 11.41 -30.69
C TYR A 197 5.33 12.54 -30.85
N GLU A 198 5.74 13.79 -30.64
CA GLU A 198 4.91 14.97 -30.86
C GLU A 198 4.41 15.01 -32.32
N LYS A 199 5.34 14.86 -33.28
CA LYS A 199 4.99 14.83 -34.70
C LYS A 199 4.06 13.66 -35.06
N LEU A 200 4.30 12.46 -34.52
CA LEU A 200 3.44 11.28 -34.76
C LEU A 200 2.06 11.46 -34.14
N PHE A 201 1.97 12.00 -32.93
CA PHE A 201 0.72 12.24 -32.22
C PHE A 201 -0.13 13.30 -32.94
N PHE A 202 0.46 14.45 -33.32
CA PHE A 202 -0.27 15.47 -34.07
C PHE A 202 -0.60 15.01 -35.49
N SER A 203 0.24 14.21 -36.13
CA SER A 203 -0.08 13.59 -37.42
C SER A 203 -1.31 12.68 -37.30
N PHE A 204 -1.33 11.79 -36.30
CA PHE A 204 -2.48 10.93 -36.04
C PHE A 204 -3.74 11.72 -35.69
N LEU A 205 -3.63 12.76 -34.86
CA LEU A 205 -4.74 13.65 -34.52
C LEU A 205 -5.27 14.37 -35.76
N SER A 206 -4.38 14.83 -36.64
CA SER A 206 -4.76 15.51 -37.89
C SER A 206 -5.56 14.59 -38.82
N VAL A 207 -5.24 13.29 -38.85
CA VAL A 207 -6.03 12.29 -39.60
C VAL A 207 -7.43 12.13 -38.99
N ILE A 208 -7.54 12.05 -37.66
CA ILE A 208 -8.85 11.98 -37.00
C ILE A 208 -9.68 13.24 -37.30
N VAL A 209 -9.08 14.43 -37.16
CA VAL A 209 -9.74 15.70 -37.47
C VAL A 209 -10.17 15.76 -38.93
N ALA A 210 -9.33 15.30 -39.87
CA ALA A 210 -9.68 15.23 -41.28
C ALA A 210 -10.86 14.28 -41.55
N ILE A 211 -10.93 13.13 -40.87
CA ILE A 211 -12.06 12.20 -40.96
C ILE A 211 -13.33 12.86 -40.42
N ILE A 212 -13.26 13.52 -39.27
CA ILE A 212 -14.41 14.23 -38.68
C ILE A 212 -14.85 15.37 -39.61
N ALA A 213 -13.92 16.15 -40.15
CA ALA A 213 -14.21 17.21 -41.10
C ALA A 213 -14.86 16.67 -42.38
N PHE A 214 -14.38 15.54 -42.91
CA PHE A 214 -14.98 14.88 -44.07
C PHE A 214 -16.40 14.39 -43.81
N ILE A 215 -16.65 13.78 -42.64
CA ILE A 215 -17.99 13.33 -42.24
C ILE A 215 -18.93 14.52 -41.98
N SER A 216 -18.41 15.60 -41.42
CA SER A 216 -19.19 16.79 -41.07
C SER A 216 -19.37 17.75 -42.24
N SER A 217 -18.52 17.67 -43.27
CA SER A 217 -18.59 18.50 -44.48
C SER A 217 -19.97 18.49 -45.16
N PRO A 218 -20.64 17.35 -45.41
CA PRO A 218 -21.98 17.37 -45.99
C PRO A 218 -23.02 18.05 -45.07
N PHE A 219 -22.85 17.95 -43.76
CA PHE A 219 -23.72 18.62 -42.79
C PHE A 219 -23.49 20.13 -42.78
N PHE A 220 -22.23 20.59 -42.77
CA PHE A 220 -21.90 22.02 -42.84
C PHE A 220 -22.28 22.65 -44.18
N ASN A 221 -22.05 21.96 -45.30
CA ASN A 221 -22.48 22.42 -46.62
C ASN A 221 -24.02 22.48 -46.73
N TRP A 222 -24.73 21.58 -46.07
CA TRP A 222 -26.20 21.67 -45.97
C TRP A 222 -26.65 22.85 -45.09
N ALA A 223 -25.97 23.07 -43.96
CA ALA A 223 -26.26 24.18 -43.06
C ALA A 223 -25.96 25.54 -43.71
N GLU A 224 -24.89 25.68 -44.47
CA GLU A 224 -24.51 26.91 -45.19
C GLU A 224 -25.48 27.24 -46.33
N ASN A 225 -26.05 26.24 -46.99
CA ASN A 225 -27.08 26.43 -48.04
C ASN A 225 -28.48 26.75 -47.49
N GLN A 226 -28.67 26.69 -46.17
CA GLN A 226 -29.88 27.23 -45.52
C GLN A 226 -29.67 28.71 -45.26
N ASP A 227 -30.57 29.56 -45.75
CA ASP A 227 -30.49 31.00 -45.57
C ASP A 227 -30.90 31.37 -44.13
N TRP A 228 -29.99 31.18 -43.18
CA TRP A 228 -30.22 31.50 -41.77
C TRP A 228 -30.24 33.01 -41.49
N SER A 229 -29.86 33.83 -42.49
CA SER A 229 -29.78 35.29 -42.40
C SER A 229 -31.10 35.91 -41.93
N GLU A 230 -32.24 35.42 -42.42
CA GLU A 230 -33.57 35.94 -42.09
C GLU A 230 -34.00 35.60 -40.64
N LYS A 231 -33.53 34.46 -40.10
CA LYS A 231 -33.81 34.04 -38.70
C LYS A 231 -32.87 34.66 -37.68
N VAL A 232 -31.61 34.92 -38.06
CA VAL A 232 -30.62 35.57 -37.19
C VAL A 232 -30.85 37.09 -37.14
N ALA A 233 -31.33 37.70 -38.23
CA ALA A 233 -31.76 39.10 -38.25
C ALA A 233 -32.91 39.37 -37.24
N PHE A 234 -33.79 38.40 -37.01
CA PHE A 234 -34.86 38.52 -36.01
C PHE A 234 -34.34 38.44 -34.56
N LEU A 235 -33.17 37.84 -34.33
CA LEU A 235 -32.51 37.77 -33.00
C LEU A 235 -31.56 38.97 -32.75
N ASN A 236 -31.04 39.58 -33.81
CA ASN A 236 -30.14 40.75 -33.73
C ASN A 236 -30.88 42.10 -33.73
N ASN A 237 -32.20 42.12 -33.91
CA ASN A 237 -32.96 43.37 -33.96
C ASN A 237 -33.04 44.12 -32.60
N ASP A 238 -32.51 43.54 -31.51
CA ASP A 238 -32.38 44.21 -30.22
C ASP A 238 -30.96 44.77 -29.95
N GLN A 239 -29.98 44.58 -30.83
CA GLN A 239 -28.68 45.23 -30.68
C GLN A 239 -28.10 45.72 -32.01
N VAL A 240 -28.19 47.04 -32.21
CA VAL A 240 -27.45 47.79 -33.21
C VAL A 240 -25.95 47.54 -33.00
N LEU A 241 -25.35 46.74 -33.88
CA LEU A 241 -23.90 46.68 -34.07
C LEU A 241 -23.56 47.03 -35.51
N GLN A 242 -22.66 48.00 -35.58
CA GLN A 242 -22.10 48.65 -36.75
C GLN A 242 -21.37 47.62 -37.62
N GLU A 243 -21.62 47.62 -38.93
CA GLU A 243 -20.92 46.80 -39.92
C GLU A 243 -19.43 47.18 -39.95
N GLU A 244 -18.59 46.38 -39.27
CA GLU A 244 -17.18 46.25 -39.62
C GLU A 244 -17.06 45.12 -40.64
N THR A 245 -16.43 45.46 -41.77
CA THR A 245 -16.01 44.56 -42.83
C THR A 245 -15.34 43.31 -42.26
N ALA A 246 -15.91 42.14 -42.55
CA ALA A 246 -15.45 40.84 -42.10
C ALA A 246 -14.03 40.54 -42.62
N ASP A 247 -13.06 40.59 -41.72
CA ASP A 247 -11.73 40.01 -41.86
C ASP A 247 -11.84 38.49 -41.65
N PRO A 248 -11.38 37.64 -42.59
CA PRO A 248 -11.48 36.18 -42.50
C PRO A 248 -10.82 35.55 -41.25
N ASP A 249 -9.99 36.31 -40.51
CA ASP A 249 -9.37 35.88 -39.25
C ASP A 249 -10.37 35.78 -38.07
N VAL A 250 -11.53 36.45 -38.14
CA VAL A 250 -12.51 36.47 -37.04
C VAL A 250 -13.39 35.22 -37.03
N LEU A 251 -13.64 34.61 -38.20
CA LEU A 251 -14.40 33.36 -38.30
C LEU A 251 -13.63 32.16 -37.71
N GLU A 252 -12.29 32.18 -37.76
CA GLU A 252 -11.44 31.17 -37.10
C GLU A 252 -11.44 31.33 -35.56
N GLY A 253 -11.75 32.53 -35.06
CA GLY A 253 -11.91 32.82 -33.63
C GLY A 253 -13.25 32.37 -33.03
N LEU A 254 -14.35 32.43 -33.79
CA LEU A 254 -15.69 32.07 -33.32
C LEU A 254 -15.93 30.55 -33.27
N GLY A 255 -15.27 29.78 -34.15
CA GLY A 255 -15.30 28.31 -34.12
C GLY A 255 -14.65 27.70 -32.85
N ARG A 256 -13.88 28.48 -32.10
CA ARG A 256 -13.28 28.07 -30.81
C ARG A 256 -14.18 28.31 -29.60
N GLN A 257 -15.22 29.14 -29.69
CA GLN A 257 -16.04 29.52 -28.52
C GLN A 257 -17.33 28.69 -28.35
N ALA A 258 -17.76 27.97 -29.40
CA ALA A 258 -18.89 27.02 -29.32
C ALA A 258 -18.44 25.55 -29.22
N ALA A 259 -17.13 25.29 -29.09
CA ALA A 259 -16.63 23.99 -28.67
C ALA A 259 -16.81 23.90 -27.15
N ILE A 260 -17.57 22.91 -26.69
CA ILE A 260 -17.64 22.56 -25.26
C ILE A 260 -16.20 22.60 -24.73
N ASP A 261 -15.96 23.49 -23.76
CA ASP A 261 -14.61 23.74 -23.25
C ASP A 261 -13.93 22.39 -22.99
N PRO A 262 -12.80 22.08 -23.66
CA PRO A 262 -12.09 20.82 -23.47
C PRO A 262 -11.77 20.54 -22.00
N ALA A 263 -11.74 21.58 -21.15
CA ALA A 263 -11.67 21.47 -19.71
C ALA A 263 -12.93 20.82 -19.08
N ILE A 264 -14.12 21.10 -19.59
CA ILE A 264 -15.40 20.52 -19.12
C ILE A 264 -15.51 19.05 -19.55
N ILE A 265 -15.18 18.72 -20.81
CA ILE A 265 -15.18 17.32 -21.28
C ILE A 265 -14.15 16.50 -20.52
N GLY A 266 -12.94 17.02 -20.35
CA GLY A 266 -11.91 16.33 -19.59
C GLY A 266 -12.25 16.23 -18.10
N ALA A 267 -12.89 17.23 -17.50
CA ALA A 267 -13.41 17.13 -16.12
C ALA A 267 -14.48 16.04 -15.99
N ILE A 268 -15.41 15.91 -16.95
CA ILE A 268 -16.43 14.85 -16.97
C ILE A 268 -15.78 13.47 -17.11
N VAL A 269 -14.84 13.30 -18.03
CA VAL A 269 -14.11 12.02 -18.22
C VAL A 269 -13.32 11.65 -16.96
N LEU A 270 -12.73 12.63 -16.28
CA LEU A 270 -11.97 12.41 -15.05
C LEU A 270 -12.88 12.07 -13.87
N VAL A 271 -14.04 12.72 -13.73
CA VAL A 271 -15.05 12.37 -12.72
C VAL A 271 -15.55 10.94 -12.95
N VAL A 272 -15.86 10.57 -14.19
CA VAL A 272 -16.30 9.22 -14.56
C VAL A 272 -15.20 8.19 -14.30
N SER A 273 -13.95 8.47 -14.68
CA SER A 273 -12.80 7.60 -14.41
C SER A 273 -12.52 7.44 -12.91
N SER A 274 -12.61 8.53 -12.14
CA SER A 274 -12.44 8.52 -10.67
C SER A 274 -13.54 7.72 -9.98
N ILE A 275 -14.79 7.87 -10.41
CA ILE A 275 -15.93 7.06 -9.94
C ILE A 275 -15.70 5.59 -10.29
N PHE A 276 -15.24 5.28 -11.50
CA PHE A 276 -14.99 3.91 -11.93
C PHE A 276 -13.87 3.25 -11.11
N ILE A 277 -12.77 3.97 -10.88
CA ILE A 277 -11.65 3.53 -10.03
C ILE A 277 -12.09 3.39 -8.58
N PHE A 278 -12.89 4.33 -8.06
CA PHE A 278 -13.44 4.25 -6.71
C PHE A 278 -14.35 3.03 -6.54
N ILE A 279 -15.25 2.78 -7.49
CA ILE A 279 -16.11 1.58 -7.51
C ILE A 279 -15.27 0.31 -7.64
N TYR A 280 -14.25 0.30 -8.49
CA TYR A 280 -13.35 -0.85 -8.64
C TYR A 280 -12.60 -1.15 -7.34
N ILE A 281 -12.04 -0.13 -6.69
CA ILE A 281 -11.34 -0.26 -5.40
C ILE A 281 -12.32 -0.67 -4.30
N TYR A 282 -13.51 -0.05 -4.22
CA TYR A 282 -14.53 -0.38 -3.22
C TYR A 282 -15.02 -1.82 -3.37
N LYS A 283 -15.30 -2.26 -4.61
CA LYS A 283 -15.71 -3.63 -4.91
C LYS A 283 -14.60 -4.63 -4.55
N ARG A 284 -13.34 -4.31 -4.87
CA ARG A 284 -12.19 -5.13 -4.49
C ARG A 284 -11.96 -5.15 -2.97
N TYR A 285 -12.20 -4.04 -2.28
CA TYR A 285 -12.05 -3.94 -0.83
C TYR A 285 -13.16 -4.71 -0.09
N LYS A 286 -14.38 -4.71 -0.62
CA LYS A 286 -15.49 -5.51 -0.11
C LYS A 286 -15.28 -7.00 -0.35
N MET A 287 -14.79 -7.40 -1.52
CA MET A 287 -14.39 -8.78 -1.81
C MET A 287 -13.23 -9.24 -0.92
N LYS A 288 -12.21 -8.39 -0.73
CA LYS A 288 -11.13 -8.68 0.21
C LYS A 288 -11.57 -8.68 1.67
N ARG A 289 -12.61 -7.93 2.09
CA ARG A 289 -13.18 -8.07 3.43
C ARG A 289 -14.01 -9.34 3.58
N ALA A 290 -14.67 -9.79 2.52
CA ALA A 290 -15.39 -11.07 2.53
C ALA A 290 -14.38 -12.24 2.58
N GLU A 291 -13.31 -12.19 1.78
CA GLU A 291 -12.19 -13.14 1.84
C GLU A 291 -11.43 -13.01 3.16
N ASP A 292 -11.02 -11.83 3.61
CA ASP A 292 -10.35 -11.61 4.91
C ASP A 292 -11.25 -11.96 6.11
N SER A 293 -12.57 -12.01 5.98
CA SER A 293 -13.47 -12.48 7.05
C SER A 293 -13.54 -14.00 7.12
N ILE A 294 -13.33 -14.67 5.99
CA ILE A 294 -13.16 -16.12 5.88
C ILE A 294 -11.70 -16.50 6.22
N GLU A 295 -10.74 -15.63 5.91
CA GLU A 295 -9.31 -15.80 6.10
C GLU A 295 -8.84 -15.33 7.49
N ARG A 296 -9.48 -14.36 8.17
CA ARG A 296 -9.17 -14.02 9.58
C ARG A 296 -9.60 -15.10 10.56
N ASN A 297 -10.52 -15.97 10.17
CA ASN A 297 -10.82 -17.18 10.93
C ASN A 297 -9.88 -18.35 10.57
N SER A 298 -8.95 -18.19 9.61
CA SER A 298 -8.04 -19.25 9.15
C SER A 298 -6.56 -18.86 8.98
N ALA A 299 -6.17 -17.60 9.15
CA ALA A 299 -4.79 -17.12 9.04
C ALA A 299 -4.07 -17.22 10.38
N PHE A 300 -3.67 -18.45 10.71
CA PHE A 300 -2.55 -18.69 11.60
C PHE A 300 -1.26 -18.13 10.97
N SER A 301 -0.49 -17.43 11.79
CA SER A 301 0.87 -16.94 11.57
C SER A 301 1.74 -17.90 10.75
N THR A 302 2.11 -17.48 9.54
CA THR A 302 3.20 -18.09 8.77
C THR A 302 4.44 -17.22 8.97
N GLU A 303 5.29 -17.60 9.93
CA GLU A 303 6.68 -17.14 9.96
C GLU A 303 7.40 -17.75 8.74
N SER A 304 7.85 -16.90 7.81
CA SER A 304 8.66 -17.30 6.68
C SER A 304 10.03 -17.80 7.15
N PHE A 305 10.26 -19.11 7.08
CA PHE A 305 11.56 -19.72 7.34
C PHE A 305 12.42 -19.58 6.07
N SER A 306 13.41 -18.69 6.10
CA SER A 306 14.44 -18.59 5.05
C SER A 306 15.35 -19.83 5.12
N LEU A 307 15.33 -20.65 4.08
CA LEU A 307 16.29 -21.73 3.85
C LEU A 307 17.68 -21.13 3.62
N SER A 308 18.57 -21.23 4.61
CA SER A 308 20.02 -21.15 4.41
C SER A 308 20.62 -22.50 4.72
N ARG A 309 21.17 -23.11 3.68
CA ARG A 309 21.87 -24.39 3.69
C ARG A 309 23.30 -24.14 4.21
N ASP A 310 23.79 -25.14 4.94
CA ASP A 310 25.17 -25.41 5.35
C ASP A 310 25.56 -25.06 6.79
N GLY A 311 25.94 -26.11 7.53
CA GLY A 311 26.62 -26.02 8.82
C GLY A 311 26.06 -26.97 9.87
N LEU A 312 26.56 -28.21 9.87
CA LEU A 312 26.48 -29.20 10.95
C LEU A 312 26.46 -28.57 12.35
N PHE A 313 25.34 -28.62 13.08
CA PHE A 313 25.30 -28.76 14.55
C PHE A 313 23.89 -29.23 14.97
N PHE A 314 23.85 -30.27 15.82
CA PHE A 314 22.67 -30.95 16.34
C PHE A 314 21.55 -30.00 16.77
N GLN A 315 20.49 -29.88 15.96
CA GLN A 315 19.29 -29.12 16.32
C GLN A 315 18.23 -30.07 16.87
N LYS A 316 17.96 -29.90 18.16
CA LYS A 316 16.89 -30.53 18.92
C LYS A 316 15.55 -30.10 18.29
N ASP A 317 14.80 -31.04 17.72
CA ASP A 317 13.42 -30.81 17.27
C ASP A 317 12.57 -30.26 18.41
N THR A 318 12.36 -28.95 18.43
CA THR A 318 11.35 -28.30 19.25
C THR A 318 10.30 -27.72 18.32
N MET A 319 9.32 -28.54 17.96
CA MET A 319 8.00 -28.06 17.52
C MET A 319 7.49 -27.06 18.56
N LYS A 320 7.24 -25.81 18.14
CA LYS A 320 6.68 -24.76 19.00
C LYS A 320 5.30 -25.21 19.55
N PRO A 321 4.97 -24.98 20.83
CA PRO A 321 3.63 -25.27 21.36
C PRO A 321 2.58 -24.32 20.77
N SER A 322 1.42 -24.86 20.38
CA SER A 322 0.24 -24.08 20.01
C SER A 322 -0.41 -23.40 21.24
N ALA A 323 -1.15 -22.30 21.02
CA ALA A 323 -1.85 -21.53 22.06
C ALA A 323 -2.97 -22.30 22.81
N ASP A 324 -3.34 -23.50 22.34
CA ASP A 324 -4.43 -24.31 22.91
C ASP A 324 -3.94 -25.31 23.97
N SER A 325 -4.51 -25.25 25.18
CA SER A 325 -4.16 -26.10 26.33
C SER A 325 -4.24 -27.61 26.03
N ILE A 326 -5.26 -28.05 25.28
CA ILE A 326 -5.43 -29.47 24.91
C ILE A 326 -4.33 -29.95 23.95
N ARG A 327 -3.99 -29.14 22.94
CA ARG A 327 -2.89 -29.46 22.01
C ARG A 327 -1.54 -29.52 22.73
N LYS A 328 -1.33 -28.68 23.75
CA LYS A 328 -0.14 -28.73 24.62
C LYS A 328 -0.06 -30.01 25.44
N GLU A 329 -1.17 -30.52 25.96
CA GLU A 329 -1.20 -31.79 26.70
C GLU A 329 -0.90 -32.99 25.78
N ILE A 330 -1.48 -33.02 24.58
CA ILE A 330 -1.20 -34.06 23.57
C ILE A 330 0.26 -34.01 23.13
N TYR A 331 0.81 -32.81 22.88
CA TYR A 331 2.23 -32.65 22.57
C TYR A 331 3.14 -33.12 23.71
N THR A 332 2.74 -32.88 24.96
CA THR A 332 3.48 -33.36 26.14
C THR A 332 3.45 -34.89 26.23
N PHE A 333 2.32 -35.51 25.88
CA PHE A 333 2.19 -36.96 25.76
C PHE A 333 3.07 -37.53 24.63
N GLU A 334 3.06 -36.91 23.45
CA GLU A 334 3.91 -37.27 22.30
C GLU A 334 5.40 -37.21 22.66
N LYS A 335 5.84 -36.15 23.35
CA LYS A 335 7.23 -36.04 23.84
C LYS A 335 7.58 -37.12 24.86
N PHE A 336 6.64 -37.51 25.71
CA PHE A 336 6.82 -38.61 26.67
C PHE A 336 6.96 -39.97 25.98
N ALA A 337 6.16 -40.22 24.95
CA ALA A 337 6.21 -41.45 24.16
C ALA A 337 7.44 -41.51 23.23
N LYS A 338 7.87 -40.37 22.66
CA LYS A 338 9.11 -40.27 21.84
C LYS A 338 10.35 -40.69 22.63
N LYS A 339 10.42 -40.35 23.93
CA LYS A 339 11.51 -40.81 24.81
C LYS A 339 11.58 -42.33 24.97
N ARG A 340 10.47 -43.03 24.68
CA ARG A 340 10.32 -44.49 24.76
C ARG A 340 10.29 -45.16 23.40
N LYS A 341 10.71 -44.46 22.34
CA LYS A 341 10.65 -44.92 20.94
C LYS A 341 9.24 -45.22 20.42
N LEU A 342 8.20 -44.73 21.10
CA LEU A 342 6.79 -44.89 20.74
C LEU A 342 6.18 -43.55 20.28
N GLY A 343 7.00 -42.61 19.81
CA GLY A 343 6.54 -41.31 19.32
C GLY A 343 5.80 -41.40 17.99
N ARG A 344 4.98 -40.39 17.69
CA ARG A 344 4.23 -40.26 16.42
C ARG A 344 5.16 -39.94 15.25
N PHE A 345 4.86 -40.50 14.07
CA PHE A 345 5.57 -40.12 12.84
C PHE A 345 4.99 -38.85 12.20
N PRO A 346 5.77 -38.09 11.42
CA PRO A 346 5.31 -36.81 10.84
C PRO A 346 4.08 -36.92 9.93
N PHE A 347 3.89 -38.08 9.29
CA PHE A 347 2.80 -38.36 8.35
C PHE A 347 1.59 -39.05 9.00
N GLU A 348 1.64 -39.27 10.31
CA GLU A 348 0.68 -40.09 11.04
C GLU A 348 -0.37 -39.20 11.74
N THR A 349 -1.65 -39.60 11.68
CA THR A 349 -2.71 -38.92 12.45
C THR A 349 -2.66 -39.31 13.93
N LEU A 350 -3.39 -38.61 14.80
CA LEU A 350 -3.44 -38.96 16.23
C LEU A 350 -4.06 -40.36 16.43
N SER A 351 -5.13 -40.67 15.69
CA SER A 351 -5.75 -42.00 15.66
C SER A 351 -4.77 -43.08 15.17
N ASP A 352 -4.10 -42.86 14.04
CA ASP A 352 -3.17 -43.86 13.48
C ASP A 352 -2.03 -44.14 14.45
N TRP A 353 -1.53 -43.10 15.11
CA TRP A 353 -0.50 -43.22 16.12
C TRP A 353 -0.95 -44.04 17.31
N PHE A 354 -2.13 -43.74 17.87
CA PHE A 354 -2.68 -44.49 19.00
C PHE A 354 -2.98 -45.95 18.67
N LYS A 355 -3.43 -46.24 17.44
CA LYS A 355 -3.57 -47.62 16.94
C LYS A 355 -2.22 -48.34 16.90
N ARG A 356 -1.18 -47.69 16.36
CA ARG A 356 0.15 -48.31 16.22
C ARG A 356 0.81 -48.62 17.56
N ILE A 357 0.60 -47.79 18.58
CA ILE A 357 1.12 -48.05 19.93
C ILE A 357 0.13 -48.86 20.79
N GLU A 358 -0.92 -49.42 20.16
CA GLU A 358 -1.92 -50.30 20.75
C GLU A 358 -2.54 -49.72 22.04
N ILE A 359 -2.82 -48.42 22.04
CA ILE A 359 -3.61 -47.80 23.10
C ILE A 359 -5.08 -48.06 22.80
N SER A 360 -5.80 -48.65 23.74
CA SER A 360 -7.25 -48.83 23.69
C SER A 360 -7.98 -47.57 24.19
N ASP A 361 -9.26 -47.39 23.88
CA ASP A 361 -10.09 -46.27 24.37
C ASP A 361 -9.52 -44.86 24.13
N TYR A 362 -9.12 -44.56 22.89
CA TYR A 362 -8.65 -43.23 22.49
C TYR A 362 -9.67 -42.41 21.69
N ASN A 363 -10.85 -42.97 21.44
CA ASN A 363 -11.86 -42.36 20.57
C ASN A 363 -12.26 -40.96 21.06
N GLU A 364 -12.52 -40.80 22.37
CA GLU A 364 -12.89 -39.50 22.94
C GLU A 364 -11.76 -38.46 22.85
N ILE A 365 -10.50 -38.86 23.08
CA ILE A 365 -9.34 -37.96 22.92
C ILE A 365 -9.22 -37.54 21.45
N ASN A 366 -9.41 -38.48 20.53
CA ASN A 366 -9.32 -38.22 19.10
C ASN A 366 -10.45 -37.29 18.62
N THR A 367 -11.69 -37.54 19.04
CA THR A 367 -12.84 -36.68 18.70
C THR A 367 -12.64 -35.26 19.22
N ILE A 368 -12.19 -35.07 20.47
CA ILE A 368 -11.94 -33.74 21.02
C ILE A 368 -10.76 -33.05 20.29
N TYR A 369 -9.71 -33.80 19.96
CA TYR A 369 -8.58 -33.25 19.22
C TYR A 369 -8.91 -32.89 17.77
N GLU A 370 -9.68 -33.72 17.07
CA GLU A 370 -10.16 -33.46 15.72
C GLU A 370 -11.14 -32.29 15.69
N LYS A 371 -12.04 -32.19 16.68
CA LYS A 371 -12.90 -31.03 16.91
C LYS A 371 -12.08 -29.74 17.04
N LEU A 372 -10.94 -29.77 17.72
CA LEU A 372 -10.03 -28.61 17.82
C LEU A 372 -9.18 -28.37 16.58
N ARG A 373 -8.90 -29.42 15.80
CA ARG A 373 -8.04 -29.33 14.62
C ARG A 373 -8.81 -28.86 13.39
N TYR A 374 -10.07 -29.28 13.27
CA TYR A 374 -10.91 -29.05 12.09
C TYR A 374 -12.19 -28.26 12.41
N GLY A 375 -12.55 -28.08 13.68
CA GLY A 375 -13.70 -27.30 14.12
C GLY A 375 -13.31 -25.95 14.71
N LEU A 376 -14.11 -24.93 14.43
CA LEU A 376 -14.03 -23.59 15.02
C LEU A 376 -14.72 -23.50 16.40
N ILE A 377 -14.95 -24.64 17.06
CA ILE A 377 -15.75 -24.71 18.29
C ILE A 377 -14.80 -24.66 19.51
N PRO A 378 -14.99 -23.72 20.46
CA PRO A 378 -14.21 -23.68 21.69
C PRO A 378 -14.45 -24.94 22.52
N TYR A 379 -13.42 -25.40 23.24
CA TYR A 379 -13.55 -26.51 24.17
C TYR A 379 -14.09 -26.04 25.52
N THR A 380 -14.77 -26.93 26.23
CA THR A 380 -15.23 -26.70 27.61
C THR A 380 -14.16 -27.14 28.60
N ASP A 381 -14.10 -26.52 29.79
CA ASP A 381 -13.16 -26.93 30.85
C ASP A 381 -13.29 -28.40 31.25
N ASN A 382 -14.51 -28.96 31.13
CA ASN A 382 -14.78 -30.39 31.33
C ASN A 382 -14.07 -31.27 30.28
N GLU A 383 -14.02 -30.84 29.02
CA GLU A 383 -13.32 -31.56 27.94
C GLU A 383 -11.79 -31.53 28.17
N LEU A 384 -11.26 -30.40 28.66
CA LEU A 384 -9.84 -30.30 29.04
C LEU A 384 -9.49 -31.23 30.20
N LYS A 385 -10.32 -31.27 31.24
CA LYS A 385 -10.11 -32.14 32.40
C LYS A 385 -10.14 -33.62 31.99
N LEU A 386 -11.14 -34.00 31.18
CA LEU A 386 -11.29 -35.35 30.64
C LEU A 386 -10.04 -35.78 29.83
N VAL A 387 -9.57 -34.93 28.91
CA VAL A 387 -8.38 -35.24 28.09
C VAL A 387 -7.14 -35.40 28.98
N LYS A 388 -6.96 -34.55 30.00
CA LYS A 388 -5.83 -34.68 30.93
C LYS A 388 -5.88 -35.99 31.70
N GLU A 389 -7.03 -36.35 32.25
CA GLU A 389 -7.20 -37.59 33.01
C GLU A 389 -6.94 -38.82 32.14
N LYS A 390 -7.56 -38.89 30.95
CA LYS A 390 -7.32 -40.01 30.04
C LYS A 390 -5.86 -40.09 29.57
N LEU A 391 -5.22 -38.96 29.22
CA LEU A 391 -3.80 -38.96 28.84
C LEU A 391 -2.88 -39.38 30.00
N GLN A 392 -3.23 -39.11 31.25
CA GLN A 392 -2.46 -39.61 32.40
C GLN A 392 -2.59 -41.12 32.56
N LEU A 393 -3.79 -41.68 32.41
CA LEU A 393 -3.99 -43.14 32.40
C LEU A 393 -3.19 -43.79 31.28
N LYS A 394 -3.22 -43.22 30.06
CA LYS A 394 -2.42 -43.72 28.93
C LYS A 394 -0.92 -43.63 29.14
N LYS A 395 -0.42 -42.65 29.91
CA LYS A 395 1.00 -42.62 30.31
C LYS A 395 1.35 -43.78 31.24
N GLN A 396 0.43 -44.23 32.08
CA GLN A 396 0.65 -45.35 32.99
C GLN A 396 0.65 -46.67 32.20
N GLU A 397 -0.33 -46.90 31.34
CA GLU A 397 -0.38 -48.06 30.44
C GLU A 397 0.90 -48.20 29.59
N LEU A 398 1.42 -47.09 29.05
CA LEU A 398 2.68 -47.08 28.30
C LEU A 398 3.91 -47.44 29.15
N ARG A 399 3.92 -47.11 30.45
CA ARG A 399 5.01 -47.52 31.36
C ARG A 399 4.94 -49.00 31.68
N GLU A 400 3.75 -49.57 31.77
CA GLU A 400 3.55 -50.99 32.03
C GLU A 400 3.97 -51.82 30.81
N LYS A 401 3.53 -51.44 29.60
CA LYS A 401 3.98 -52.08 28.36
C LYS A 401 5.50 -52.02 28.16
N GLU A 402 6.14 -50.89 28.49
CA GLU A 402 7.61 -50.77 28.45
C GLU A 402 8.29 -51.77 29.41
N ARG A 403 7.75 -51.96 30.62
CA ARG A 403 8.28 -52.92 31.60
C ARG A 403 8.13 -54.36 31.14
N GLU A 404 7.01 -54.71 30.51
CA GLU A 404 6.77 -56.05 29.96
C GLU A 404 7.70 -56.37 28.79
N LEU A 405 7.90 -55.40 27.88
CA LEU A 405 8.85 -55.53 26.76
C LEU A 405 10.30 -55.70 27.24
N ILE A 406 10.70 -55.04 28.33
CA ILE A 406 12.03 -55.22 28.93
C ILE A 406 12.16 -56.60 29.59
N ARG A 407 11.10 -57.11 30.25
CA ARG A 407 11.10 -58.45 30.86
C ARG A 407 11.20 -59.56 29.80
N HIS A 408 10.47 -59.44 28.70
CA HIS A 408 10.53 -60.41 27.59
C HIS A 408 11.84 -60.42 26.81
N LYS A 409 12.66 -59.36 26.92
CA LYS A 409 13.96 -59.28 26.27
C LYS A 409 15.11 -59.83 27.13
N ASN A 410 14.87 -60.01 28.43
CA ASN A 410 15.86 -60.48 29.41
C ASN A 410 15.64 -61.93 29.84
N ASN A 411 14.54 -62.56 29.41
CA ASN A 411 14.35 -64.01 29.35
C ASN A 411 14.60 -64.47 27.93
#